data_AF-E6VEY9-F1
#
_entry.id   AF-E6VEY9-F1
#
_cell.length_a   1.000
_cell.length_b   1.000
_cell.length_c   1.000
_cell.angle_alpha   90.00
_cell.angle_beta   90.00
_cell.angle_gamma   90.00
#
_symmetry.space_group_name_H-M   'P 1'
#
loop_
_entity.id
_entity.type
_entity.pdbx_description
1 polymer ?
#
loop_
_entity_poly.entity_id
_entity_poly.type
_entity_poly.pdbx_seq_one_letter_code
_entity_poly.pdbx_strand_id
1 'polypeptide(L)' 'MSAVLLTRSNFADPDAAYRLIVETHRGLSDEQSAALDAALVLILANHIGDLDLLREATALAKRSVVEGQPE' A
#
# COMPACT_ATOMS: atom_id res chain seq x y z
N MET A 1 -3.63 -20.23 11.06
CA MET A 1 -3.90 -20.18 9.61
C MET A 1 -3.28 -18.91 9.10
N SER A 2 -2.24 -18.96 8.25
CA SER A 2 -1.78 -17.74 7.56
C SER A 2 -2.86 -17.27 6.60
N ALA A 3 -3.13 -15.97 6.61
CA ALA A 3 -4.01 -15.36 5.64
C ALA A 3 -3.31 -15.33 4.26
N VAL A 4 -4.10 -15.30 3.19
CA VAL A 4 -3.60 -15.21 1.81
C VAL A 4 -3.52 -13.73 1.40
N LEU A 5 -2.46 -13.33 0.70
CA LEU A 5 -2.31 -11.96 0.21
C LEU A 5 -3.39 -11.65 -0.84
N LEU A 6 -4.20 -10.63 -0.57
CA LEU A 6 -5.19 -10.12 -1.52
C LEU A 6 -4.62 -8.93 -2.28
N THR A 7 -4.45 -9.07 -3.59
CA THR A 7 -3.92 -8.02 -4.48
C THR A 7 -5.01 -7.27 -5.25
N ARG A 8 -6.28 -7.67 -5.07
CA ARG A 8 -7.46 -6.98 -5.59
C ARG A 8 -8.15 -6.25 -4.46
N SER A 9 -8.90 -5.19 -4.80
CA SER A 9 -9.68 -4.46 -3.80
C SER A 9 -10.59 -5.40 -3.02
N ASN A 10 -10.51 -5.32 -1.69
CA ASN A 10 -11.39 -6.01 -0.75
C ASN A 10 -12.38 -5.04 -0.09
N PHE A 11 -12.47 -3.81 -0.58
CA PHE A 11 -13.42 -2.81 -0.09
C PHE A 11 -14.79 -3.00 -0.74
N ALA A 12 -15.85 -2.79 0.05
CA ALA A 12 -17.22 -2.77 -0.48
C ALA A 12 -17.44 -1.62 -1.47
N ASP A 13 -16.72 -0.51 -1.27
CA ASP A 13 -16.67 0.65 -2.17
C ASP A 13 -15.19 0.98 -2.48
N PRO A 14 -14.62 0.44 -3.57
CA PRO A 14 -13.26 0.71 -3.99
C PRO A 14 -12.99 2.20 -4.29
N ASP A 15 -13.99 2.91 -4.81
CA ASP A 15 -13.85 4.32 -5.21
C ASP A 15 -13.76 5.22 -4.00
N ALA A 16 -14.57 4.97 -2.97
CA ALA A 16 -14.49 5.68 -1.70
C ALA A 16 -13.14 5.45 -1.01
N ALA A 17 -12.63 4.21 -1.02
CA ALA A 17 -11.33 3.88 -0.45
C ALA A 17 -10.18 4.60 -1.19
N TYR A 18 -10.21 4.60 -2.52
CA TYR A 18 -9.22 5.31 -3.34
C TYR A 18 -9.27 6.83 -3.09
N ARG A 19 -10.48 7.41 -3.04
CA ARG A 19 -10.67 8.84 -2.77
C ARG A 19 -10.10 9.24 -1.41
N LEU A 20 -10.33 8.45 -0.37
CA LEU A 20 -9.78 8.72 0.97
C LEU A 20 -8.25 8.80 0.94
N ILE A 21 -7.59 7.87 0.25
CA ILE A 21 -6.12 7.87 0.12
C ILE A 21 -5.69 9.16 -0.58
N VAL A 22 -6.25 9.48 -1.74
CA VAL A 22 -5.89 10.68 -2.51
C VAL A 22 -6.12 11.97 -1.72
N GLU A 23 -7.26 12.10 -1.05
CA GLU A 23 -7.60 13.27 -0.25
C GLU A 23 -6.63 13.46 0.93
N THR A 24 -6.08 12.38 1.47
CA THR A 24 -5.10 12.44 2.57
C THR A 24 -3.79 13.11 2.15
N HIS A 25 -3.44 13.10 0.86
CA HIS A 25 -2.27 13.81 0.34
C HIS A 25 -2.50 15.30 0.10
N ARG A 26 -3.74 15.79 0.17
CA ARG A 26 -4.07 17.16 -0.21
C ARG A 26 -3.35 18.18 0.68
N GLY A 27 -2.56 19.05 0.05
CA GLY A 27 -1.83 20.12 0.74
C GLY A 27 -0.49 19.69 1.34
N LEU A 28 -0.04 18.46 1.08
CA LEU A 28 1.30 17.99 1.42
C LEU A 28 2.29 18.31 0.29
N SER A 29 3.55 18.58 0.64
CA SER A 29 4.65 18.54 -0.33
C SER A 29 4.95 17.10 -0.76
N ASP A 30 5.76 16.93 -1.80
CA ASP A 30 6.17 15.60 -2.28
C ASP A 30 6.90 14.80 -1.18
N GLU A 31 7.75 15.46 -0.38
CA GLU A 31 8.45 14.82 0.74
C GLU A 31 7.49 14.41 1.87
N GLN A 32 6.51 15.27 2.17
CA GLN A 32 5.47 14.97 3.16
C GLN A 32 4.55 13.85 2.69
N SER A 33 4.23 13.82 1.40
CA SER A 33 3.48 12.76 0.74
C SER A 33 4.21 11.42 0.86
N ALA A 34 5.51 11.38 0.56
CA ALA A 34 6.32 10.17 0.71
C ALA A 34 6.43 9.71 2.17
N ALA A 35 6.55 10.65 3.11
CA ALA A 35 6.54 10.33 4.54
C ALA A 35 5.18 9.77 5.00
N LEU A 36 4.07 10.29 4.47
CA LEU A 36 2.73 9.80 4.71
C LEU A 36 2.58 8.35 4.21
N ASP A 37 3.02 8.06 2.98
CA ASP A 37 2.97 6.69 2.42
C ASP A 37 3.76 5.71 3.27
N ALA A 38 4.99 6.06 3.68
CA ALA A 38 5.81 5.22 4.53
C ALA A 38 5.14 4.95 5.90
N ALA A 39 4.55 5.97 6.51
CA ALA A 39 3.83 5.84 7.77
C ALA A 39 2.57 4.96 7.62
N LEU A 40 1.79 5.17 6.56
CA LEU A 40 0.59 4.40 6.27
C LEU A 40 0.91 2.92 6.05
N VAL A 41 1.95 2.61 5.26
CA VAL A 41 2.44 1.24 5.05
C VAL A 41 2.80 0.58 6.38
N LEU A 42 3.54 1.27 7.25
CA LEU A 42 3.94 0.72 8.54
C LEU A 42 2.74 0.47 9.47
N ILE A 43 1.78 1.40 9.52
CA ILE A 43 0.54 1.26 10.31
C ILE A 43 -0.25 0.02 9.85
N LEU A 44 -0.44 -0.13 8.53
CA LEU A 44 -1.16 -1.26 7.96
C LEU A 44 -0.41 -2.59 8.15
N ALA A 45 0.91 -2.60 8.00
CA ALA A 45 1.73 -3.78 8.25
C ALA A 45 1.62 -4.24 9.72
N ASN A 46 1.65 -3.29 10.66
CA ASN A 46 1.44 -3.57 12.08
C ASN A 46 0.03 -4.09 12.37
N HIS A 47 -0.99 -3.57 11.68
CA HIS A 47 -2.37 -4.04 11.82
C HIS A 47 -2.55 -5.47 11.29
N ILE A 48 -1.88 -5.83 10.20
CA ILE A 48 -1.91 -7.19 9.63
C ILE A 48 -1.18 -8.18 10.55
N GLY A 49 0.01 -7.81 11.05
CA GLY A 49 0.74 -8.61 12.05
C GLY A 49 1.29 -9.96 11.55
N ASP A 50 1.31 -10.20 10.24
CA ASP A 50 1.79 -11.44 9.61
C ASP A 50 3.04 -11.17 8.75
N LEU A 51 4.18 -11.74 9.16
CA LEU A 51 5.47 -11.52 8.51
C LEU A 51 5.55 -12.19 7.13
N ASP A 52 4.88 -13.32 6.92
CA ASP A 52 4.92 -14.03 5.65
C ASP A 52 4.13 -13.25 4.58
N LEU A 53 2.99 -12.69 4.96
CA LEU A 53 2.25 -11.75 4.12
C LEU A 53 3.06 -10.50 3.79
N LEU A 54 3.77 -9.93 4.77
CA LEU A 54 4.60 -8.75 4.53
C LEU A 54 5.76 -9.06 3.57
N ARG A 55 6.38 -10.24 3.67
CA ARG A 55 7.42 -10.70 2.73
C ARG A 55 6.87 -10.82 1.31
N GLU A 56 5.70 -11.43 1.14
CA GLU A 56 5.08 -11.58 -0.18
C GLU A 56 4.72 -10.23 -0.79
N ALA A 57 4.09 -9.34 0.00
CA ALA A 57 3.65 -8.02 -0.45
C ALA A 57 4.83 -7.13 -0.87
N THR A 58 5.90 -7.08 -0.08
CA THR A 58 7.09 -6.26 -0.42
C THR A 58 7.82 -6.80 -1.65
N ALA A 59 7.89 -8.13 -1.83
CA ALA A 59 8.45 -8.73 -3.03
C ALA A 59 7.62 -8.39 -4.29
N LEU A 60 6.29 -8.42 -4.19
CA LEU A 60 5.41 -8.05 -5.29
C LEU A 60 5.50 -6.56 -5.64
N ALA A 61 5.47 -5.68 -4.64
CA ALA A 61 5.58 -4.23 -4.84
C ALA A 61 6.92 -3.84 -5.50
N LYS A 62 8.02 -4.49 -5.10
CA LYS A 62 9.32 -4.28 -5.74
C LYS A 62 9.30 -4.67 -7.22
N ARG A 63 8.70 -5.82 -7.56
CA ARG A 63 8.57 -6.26 -8.96
C ARG A 63 7.74 -5.28 -9.79
N SER A 64 6.61 -4.80 -9.29
CA SER A 64 5.76 -3.88 -10.06
C SER A 64 6.43 -2.56 -10.43
N VAL A 65 7.34 -2.06 -9.60
CA VAL A 65 8.09 -0.82 -9.87
C VAL A 65 9.29 -1.07 -10.80
N VAL A 66 9.96 -2.22 -10.68
CA VAL A 66 11.15 -2.54 -11.48
C VAL A 66 10.78 -3.04 -12.87
N GLU A 67 9.74 -3.86 -13.00
CA GLU A 67 9.28 -4.42 -14.28
C GLU A 67 8.31 -3.47 -15.01
N GLY A 68 7.69 -2.53 -14.28
CA GLY A 68 6.75 -1.54 -14.81
C GLY A 68 7.37 -0.21 -15.24
N GLN A 69 8.70 -0.07 -15.20
CA GLN A 69 9.41 1.05 -15.82
C GLN A 69 9.69 0.67 -17.30
N PRO A 70 8.93 1.17 -18.29
CA PRO A 70 9.46 1.25 -19.64
C PRO A 70 10.64 2.24 -19.62
N GLU A 71 11.74 1.88 -20.27
CA GLU A 71 12.83 2.82 -20.59
C GLU A 71 12.33 4.05 -21.36
#